data_AF-A0A1J1HDH9-F1
#
_entry.id   AF-A0A1J1HDH9-F1
#
_cell.length_a   1.000
_cell.length_b   1.000
_cell.length_c   1.000
_cell.angle_alpha   90.00
_cell.angle_beta   90.00
_cell.angle_gamma   90.00
#
_symmetry.space_group_name_H-M   'P 1'
#
loop_
_entity.id
_entity.type
_entity.pdbx_description
1 polymer ?
#
loop_
_entity_poly.entity_id
_entity_poly.type
_entity_poly.pdbx_seq_one_letter_code
_entity_poly.pdbx_strand_id
1 'polypeptide(L)'
;MKFFIILLVVILLTFFTINIIFGYIHIFNLKKHKNKKNTSNKRLLKLFLHVRILKEIIVNSIINFYIKIKIISYCVHKYVSFNKNKYVKISENKKEGENFINKENCEIKTIYFIRHSESVWNNTFNKKLTFKAFINIFLVIFYEFIFLFSKKSALIDSPLSTNGIIQSLELSNFLQEEKKNKNGNKHCSVPINQIDFSDENVKKYENSLEMIKMQQCDSKNNNFIKNKVSENIADMKNTYDINNLKNDDDHYDHKKIINLSIKEHIDVLNKLKYNSVLLCSDLRRTISSCFISFYNRINKFNESIYVLNSLQEISRNPDCVPLLKFYNKYITTDIENFLHKDVERLFKKNIKIASTSSENYILDTLKYIFDNENNIFIIFGHSLWFLLFFNYFLKIPHKAKTHKMQNSSIVVFNIMKCTHENKVDYEIEKNSIRVIYKGFDEKEYFKS
;
A
#
# COMPACT_ATOMS: atom_id res chain seq x y z
N MET A 1 -30.88 -32.14 -4.05
CA MET A 1 -30.94 -30.68 -4.31
C MET A 1 -31.49 -29.88 -3.13
N LYS A 2 -32.72 -30.15 -2.64
CA LYS A 2 -33.32 -29.40 -1.51
C LYS A 2 -32.46 -29.39 -0.23
N PHE A 3 -31.89 -30.52 0.16
CA PHE A 3 -31.01 -30.63 1.32
C PHE A 3 -29.77 -29.71 1.25
N PHE A 4 -29.09 -29.66 0.10
CA PHE A 4 -27.93 -28.79 -0.11
C PHE A 4 -28.28 -27.30 -0.04
N ILE A 5 -29.44 -26.91 -0.57
CA ILE A 5 -29.92 -25.52 -0.48
C ILE A 5 -30.20 -25.15 0.97
N ILE A 6 -30.87 -26.02 1.73
CA ILE A 6 -31.13 -25.80 3.16
C ILE A 6 -29.81 -25.65 3.92
N LEU A 7 -28.86 -26.55 3.70
CA LEU A 7 -27.54 -26.50 4.35
C LEU A 7 -26.79 -25.19 4.04
N LEU A 8 -26.79 -24.75 2.78
CA LEU A 8 -26.17 -23.50 2.38
C LEU A 8 -26.81 -22.28 3.06
N VAL A 9 -28.15 -22.25 3.15
CA VAL A 9 -28.88 -21.18 3.85
C VAL A 9 -28.51 -21.15 5.33
N VAL A 10 -28.42 -22.31 5.99
CA VAL A 10 -28.00 -22.40 7.40
C VAL A 10 -26.58 -21.88 7.59
N ILE A 11 -25.65 -22.23 6.71
CA ILE A 11 -24.26 -21.74 6.75
C ILE A 11 -24.21 -20.22 6.57
N LEU A 12 -24.92 -19.68 5.58
CA LEU A 12 -24.97 -18.24 5.33
C LEU A 12 -25.60 -17.47 6.50
N LEU A 13 -26.67 -18.00 7.09
CA LEU A 13 -27.29 -17.41 8.28
C LEU A 13 -26.33 -17.43 9.47
N THR A 14 -25.55 -18.49 9.62
CA THR A 14 -24.51 -18.60 10.65
C THR A 14 -23.45 -17.53 10.47
N PHE A 15 -22.89 -17.34 9.27
CA PHE A 15 -21.92 -16.28 9.03
C PHE A 15 -22.52 -14.87 9.18
N PHE A 16 -23.78 -14.69 8.79
CA PHE A 16 -24.49 -13.43 8.99
C PHE A 16 -24.62 -13.09 10.49
N THR A 17 -25.06 -14.04 11.32
CA THR A 17 -25.17 -13.84 12.78
C THR A 17 -23.81 -13.57 13.43
N ILE A 18 -22.76 -14.30 13.05
CA ILE A 18 -21.39 -14.05 13.50
C ILE A 18 -20.95 -12.62 13.16
N ASN A 19 -21.18 -12.17 11.92
CA ASN A 19 -20.83 -10.81 11.50
C ASN A 19 -21.60 -9.73 12.29
N ILE A 20 -22.89 -9.97 12.59
CA ILE A 20 -23.68 -9.08 13.44
C ILE A 20 -23.09 -8.98 14.84
N ILE A 21 -22.76 -10.12 15.47
CA ILE A 21 -22.19 -10.17 16.82
C ILE A 21 -20.85 -9.41 16.86
N PHE A 22 -19.95 -9.69 15.93
CA PHE A 22 -18.65 -9.00 15.86
C PHE A 22 -18.81 -7.50 15.60
N GLY A 23 -19.65 -7.12 14.64
CA GLY A 23 -19.94 -5.71 14.33
C GLY A 23 -20.52 -4.97 15.53
N TYR A 24 -21.39 -5.65 16.28
CA TYR A 24 -22.02 -5.11 17.47
C TYR A 24 -21.01 -4.87 18.59
N ILE A 25 -20.19 -5.88 18.92
CA ILE A 25 -19.14 -5.75 19.94
C ILE A 25 -18.21 -4.58 19.60
N HIS A 26 -17.78 -4.48 18.34
CA HIS A 26 -16.87 -3.44 17.89
C HIS A 26 -17.48 -2.02 17.98
N ILE A 27 -18.67 -1.81 17.41
CA ILE A 27 -19.32 -0.49 17.41
C ILE A 27 -19.75 -0.08 18.82
N PHE A 28 -20.22 -1.03 19.62
CA PHE A 28 -20.62 -0.78 21.00
C PHE A 28 -19.42 -0.33 21.84
N ASN A 29 -18.27 -1.02 21.72
CA ASN A 29 -17.04 -0.63 22.42
C ASN A 29 -16.57 0.78 22.00
N LEU A 30 -16.61 1.11 20.70
CA LEU A 30 -16.27 2.45 20.21
C LEU A 30 -17.20 3.55 20.77
N LYS A 31 -18.52 3.33 20.77
CA LYS A 31 -19.51 4.32 21.26
C LYS A 31 -19.50 4.44 22.79
N LYS A 32 -19.18 3.37 23.52
CA LYS A 32 -19.02 3.37 24.99
C LYS A 32 -17.91 4.31 25.45
N HIS A 33 -16.81 4.42 24.69
CA HIS A 33 -15.71 5.34 25.01
C HIS A 33 -16.08 6.82 24.81
N LYS A 34 -16.95 7.14 23.84
CA LYS A 34 -17.38 8.53 23.56
C LYS A 34 -18.42 9.05 24.57
N ASN A 35 -19.29 8.18 25.09
CA ASN A 35 -20.43 8.58 25.94
C ASN A 35 -20.13 8.61 27.45
N LYS A 36 -18.85 8.71 27.87
CA LYS A 36 -18.50 8.82 29.31
C LYS A 36 -18.83 10.20 29.93
N LYS A 37 -19.29 11.17 29.14
CA LYS A 37 -19.73 12.49 29.57
C LYS A 37 -21.18 12.71 29.13
N ASN A 38 -22.13 12.47 30.04
CA ASN A 38 -23.46 13.12 30.15
C ASN A 38 -24.61 12.17 30.56
N THR A 39 -25.25 12.59 31.66
CA THR A 39 -26.69 12.61 31.99
C THR A 39 -27.49 11.34 32.26
N SER A 40 -28.67 11.60 32.85
CA SER A 40 -29.27 10.96 34.04
C SER A 40 -30.48 10.08 33.76
N ASN A 41 -30.76 9.71 32.50
CA ASN A 41 -31.85 8.79 32.18
C ASN A 41 -31.34 7.56 31.41
N LYS A 42 -30.81 6.58 32.16
CA LYS A 42 -29.82 5.60 31.67
C LYS A 42 -30.37 4.37 30.95
N ARG A 43 -31.63 3.95 31.11
CA ARG A 43 -32.09 2.64 30.59
C ARG A 43 -32.71 2.73 29.20
N LEU A 44 -33.69 3.61 29.03
CA LEU A 44 -34.48 3.70 27.80
C LEU A 44 -33.66 4.27 26.63
N LEU A 45 -32.82 5.28 26.90
CA LEU A 45 -31.87 5.82 25.93
C LEU A 45 -30.80 4.80 25.50
N LYS A 46 -30.35 3.93 26.41
CA LYS A 46 -29.43 2.84 26.07
C LYS A 46 -30.09 1.81 25.16
N LEU A 47 -31.35 1.44 25.44
CA LEU A 47 -32.09 0.50 24.61
C LEU A 47 -32.27 1.03 23.18
N PHE A 48 -32.65 2.31 23.02
CA PHE A 48 -32.70 2.95 21.71
C PHE A 48 -31.34 2.97 21.00
N LEU A 49 -30.25 3.21 21.73
CA LEU A 49 -28.90 3.16 21.17
C LEU A 49 -28.55 1.75 20.66
N HIS A 50 -28.88 0.70 21.42
CA HIS A 50 -28.66 -0.70 21.02
C HIS A 50 -29.46 -1.06 19.76
N VAL A 51 -30.76 -0.73 19.72
CA VAL A 51 -31.62 -0.96 18.55
C VAL A 51 -31.07 -0.22 17.32
N ARG A 52 -30.64 1.03 17.48
CA ARG A 52 -30.04 1.81 16.38
C ARG A 52 -28.74 1.20 15.88
N ILE A 53 -27.85 0.77 16.78
CA ILE A 53 -26.58 0.10 16.43
C ILE A 53 -26.87 -1.21 15.67
N LEU A 54 -27.79 -2.02 16.18
CA LEU A 54 -28.14 -3.30 15.56
C LEU A 54 -28.74 -3.10 14.16
N LYS A 55 -29.67 -2.15 14.01
CA LYS A 55 -30.25 -1.77 12.71
C LYS A 55 -29.15 -1.33 11.72
N GLU A 56 -28.23 -0.48 12.16
CA GLU A 56 -27.10 -0.02 11.35
C GLU A 56 -26.21 -1.19 10.88
N ILE A 57 -25.91 -2.15 11.77
CA ILE A 57 -25.09 -3.32 11.44
C ILE A 57 -25.79 -4.25 10.47
N ILE A 58 -27.08 -4.54 10.68
CA ILE A 58 -27.88 -5.42 9.81
C ILE A 58 -27.92 -4.84 8.39
N VAL A 59 -28.28 -3.56 8.26
CA VAL A 59 -28.34 -2.89 6.96
C VAL A 59 -26.98 -2.88 6.27
N ASN A 60 -25.91 -2.52 6.99
CA ASN A 60 -24.55 -2.54 6.45
C ASN A 60 -24.11 -3.95 6.02
N SER A 61 -24.49 -4.99 6.77
CA SER A 61 -24.16 -6.38 6.46
C SER A 61 -24.79 -6.84 5.14
N ILE A 62 -26.06 -6.50 4.93
CA ILE A 62 -26.79 -6.82 3.68
C ILE A 62 -26.18 -6.05 2.50
N ILE A 63 -25.87 -4.76 2.66
CA ILE A 63 -25.22 -3.96 1.63
C ILE A 63 -23.85 -4.55 1.27
N ASN A 64 -23.04 -4.90 2.27
CA ASN A 64 -21.72 -5.49 2.04
C ASN A 64 -21.80 -6.84 1.32
N PHE A 65 -22.79 -7.66 1.67
CA PHE A 65 -23.05 -8.93 0.98
C PHE A 65 -23.32 -8.72 -0.51
N TYR A 66 -24.22 -7.80 -0.87
CA TYR A 66 -24.50 -7.48 -2.26
C TYR A 66 -23.26 -6.96 -3.01
N ILE A 67 -22.49 -6.07 -2.38
CA ILE A 67 -21.24 -5.56 -2.95
C ILE A 67 -20.24 -6.72 -3.15
N LYS A 68 -20.11 -7.65 -2.21
CA LYS A 68 -19.25 -8.83 -2.33
C LYS A 68 -19.64 -9.72 -3.50
N ILE A 69 -20.92 -10.00 -3.68
CA ILE A 69 -21.40 -10.78 -4.85
C ILE A 69 -21.01 -10.07 -6.16
N LYS A 70 -21.19 -8.74 -6.24
CA LYS A 70 -20.76 -7.94 -7.40
C LYS A 70 -19.25 -8.02 -7.64
N ILE A 71 -18.44 -7.96 -6.58
CA ILE A 71 -16.98 -8.07 -6.68
C ILE A 71 -16.58 -9.47 -7.15
N ILE A 72 -17.19 -10.53 -6.59
CA ILE A 72 -16.90 -11.92 -6.98
C ILE A 72 -17.24 -12.13 -8.45
N SER A 73 -18.42 -11.68 -8.90
CA SER A 73 -18.81 -11.71 -10.31
C SER A 73 -17.81 -10.96 -11.20
N TYR A 74 -17.35 -9.78 -10.76
CA TYR A 74 -16.30 -9.03 -11.47
C TYR A 74 -14.97 -9.79 -11.52
N CYS A 75 -14.55 -10.45 -10.43
CA CYS A 75 -13.34 -11.26 -10.40
C CYS A 75 -13.43 -12.43 -11.38
N VAL A 76 -14.57 -13.13 -11.43
CA VAL A 76 -14.83 -14.22 -12.38
C VAL A 76 -14.77 -13.70 -13.81
N HIS A 77 -15.49 -12.61 -14.10
CA HIS A 77 -15.46 -11.99 -15.43
C HIS A 77 -14.04 -11.57 -15.83
N LYS A 78 -13.31 -10.89 -14.94
CA LYS A 78 -11.91 -10.50 -15.17
C LYS A 78 -11.04 -11.73 -15.42
N TYR A 79 -11.23 -12.82 -14.67
CA TYR A 79 -10.45 -14.04 -14.84
C TYR A 79 -10.65 -14.69 -16.22
N VAL A 80 -11.90 -14.75 -16.69
CA VAL A 80 -12.27 -15.33 -17.99
C VAL A 80 -11.88 -14.41 -19.15
N SER A 81 -12.10 -13.11 -19.03
CA SER A 81 -11.86 -12.13 -20.10
C SER A 81 -10.47 -11.49 -20.06
N PHE A 82 -9.55 -11.99 -19.22
CA PHE A 82 -8.22 -11.41 -19.09
C PHE A 82 -7.42 -11.57 -20.38
N ASN A 83 -7.10 -10.44 -21.01
CA ASN A 83 -6.17 -10.40 -22.13
C ASN A 83 -5.03 -9.43 -21.79
N LYS A 84 -3.82 -9.96 -21.63
CA LYS A 84 -2.62 -9.18 -21.31
C LYS A 84 -2.31 -8.12 -22.37
N ASN A 85 -2.58 -8.41 -23.64
CA ASN A 85 -2.31 -7.49 -24.76
C ASN A 85 -3.20 -6.24 -24.71
N LYS A 86 -4.35 -6.30 -24.02
CA LYS A 86 -5.22 -5.13 -23.81
C LYS A 86 -4.54 -4.04 -22.98
N TYR A 87 -3.63 -4.42 -22.08
CA TYR A 87 -2.89 -3.47 -21.24
C TYR A 87 -1.68 -2.85 -21.95
N VAL A 88 -1.29 -3.42 -23.10
CA VAL A 88 -0.18 -2.98 -23.94
C VAL A 88 -0.67 -2.85 -25.38
N LYS A 89 -1.73 -2.06 -25.60
CA LYS A 89 -2.05 -1.55 -26.94
C LYS A 89 -1.14 -0.36 -27.22
N ILE A 90 0.13 -0.60 -27.46
CA ILE A 90 0.98 0.42 -28.10
C ILE A 90 1.33 -0.16 -29.45
N SER A 91 0.98 0.59 -30.50
CA SER A 91 1.02 0.18 -31.90
C SER A 91 2.25 -0.67 -32.23
N GLU A 92 2.01 -1.84 -32.84
CA GLU A 92 3.03 -2.82 -33.23
C GLU A 92 4.05 -2.28 -34.25
N ASN A 93 3.86 -1.06 -34.76
CA ASN A 93 4.70 -0.39 -35.75
C ASN A 93 6.07 0.09 -35.23
N LYS A 94 6.50 -0.30 -34.03
CA LYS A 94 7.81 0.11 -33.45
C LYS A 94 8.88 -0.99 -33.43
N LYS A 95 8.68 -2.09 -34.16
CA LYS A 95 9.70 -3.16 -34.30
C LYS A 95 10.65 -2.97 -35.47
N GLU A 96 10.48 -1.96 -36.32
CA GLU A 96 11.36 -1.72 -37.45
C GLU A 96 11.97 -0.31 -37.38
N GLY A 97 13.31 -0.25 -37.40
CA GLY A 97 14.09 0.96 -37.57
C GLY A 97 14.82 1.45 -36.32
N GLU A 98 16.13 1.23 -36.27
CA GLU A 98 17.09 1.94 -35.43
C GLU A 98 17.17 3.43 -35.81
N ASN A 99 16.07 4.19 -35.70
CA ASN A 99 16.18 5.63 -35.72
C ASN A 99 16.52 6.07 -34.30
N PHE A 100 17.80 6.40 -34.08
CA PHE A 100 18.25 7.11 -32.90
C PHE A 100 17.36 8.34 -32.72
N ILE A 101 16.61 8.38 -31.62
CA ILE A 101 15.81 9.53 -31.22
C ILE A 101 16.75 10.73 -31.18
N ASN A 102 16.46 11.74 -32.01
CA ASN A 102 17.25 12.96 -32.01
C ASN A 102 16.99 13.69 -30.68
N LYS A 103 17.99 13.75 -29.80
CA LYS A 103 17.81 14.13 -28.38
C LYS A 103 17.49 15.62 -28.15
N GLU A 104 17.46 16.42 -29.21
CA GLU A 104 17.40 17.88 -29.12
C GLU A 104 16.07 18.42 -28.53
N ASN A 105 14.99 17.63 -28.52
CA ASN A 105 13.69 18.02 -27.94
C ASN A 105 13.07 16.93 -27.04
N CYS A 106 13.81 16.49 -26.02
CA CYS A 106 13.34 15.49 -25.06
C CYS A 106 13.18 16.09 -23.65
N GLU A 107 12.00 15.94 -23.06
CA GLU A 107 11.79 16.18 -21.63
C GLU A 107 12.21 14.94 -20.83
N ILE A 108 12.88 15.13 -19.68
CA ILE A 108 13.42 14.02 -18.88
C ILE A 108 12.94 14.14 -17.43
N LYS A 109 12.30 13.08 -16.94
CA LYS A 109 11.85 12.95 -15.55
C LYS A 109 12.58 11.79 -14.86
N THR A 110 12.86 11.93 -13.57
CA THR A 110 13.46 10.89 -12.74
C THR A 110 12.39 10.12 -11.98
N ILE A 111 12.42 8.79 -12.04
CA ILE A 111 11.50 7.90 -11.33
C ILE A 111 12.27 7.07 -10.31
N TYR A 112 11.83 7.12 -9.05
CA TYR A 112 12.15 6.14 -8.02
C TYR A 112 11.00 5.15 -7.92
N PHE A 113 11.17 3.97 -8.50
CA PHE A 113 10.18 2.91 -8.42
C PHE A 113 10.44 2.04 -7.20
N ILE A 114 9.42 1.92 -6.35
CA ILE A 114 9.40 1.12 -5.14
C ILE A 114 8.40 -0.01 -5.31
N ARG A 115 8.87 -1.25 -5.25
CA ARG A 115 7.94 -2.39 -5.24
C ARG A 115 7.23 -2.44 -3.90
N HIS A 116 5.91 -2.66 -3.90
CA HIS A 116 5.17 -2.90 -2.66
C HIS A 116 5.74 -4.10 -1.85
N SER A 117 5.44 -4.12 -0.55
CA SER A 117 5.82 -5.21 0.36
C SER A 117 4.90 -6.44 0.23
N GLU A 118 5.27 -7.56 0.85
CA GLU A 118 4.56 -8.84 0.72
C GLU A 118 3.08 -8.78 1.15
N SER A 119 2.16 -9.11 0.24
CA SER A 119 0.73 -9.28 0.54
C SER A 119 0.42 -10.65 1.16
N VAL A 120 -0.74 -10.78 1.81
CA VAL A 120 -1.27 -12.08 2.27
C VAL A 120 -1.38 -13.06 1.09
N TRP A 121 -1.84 -12.59 -0.08
CA TRP A 121 -1.85 -13.38 -1.31
C TRP A 121 -0.47 -13.92 -1.66
N ASN A 122 0.55 -13.06 -1.71
CA ASN A 122 1.91 -13.47 -2.06
C ASN A 122 2.48 -14.47 -1.06
N ASN A 123 2.30 -14.21 0.24
CA ASN A 123 2.74 -15.11 1.31
C ASN A 123 2.05 -16.48 1.24
N THR A 124 0.82 -16.54 0.74
CA THR A 124 0.00 -17.76 0.73
C THR A 124 0.16 -18.58 -0.55
N PHE A 125 0.11 -17.93 -1.72
CA PHE A 125 0.03 -18.61 -3.01
C PHE A 125 1.35 -18.69 -3.79
N ASN A 126 2.33 -17.83 -3.50
CA ASN A 126 3.60 -17.80 -4.25
C ASN A 126 4.73 -18.58 -3.56
N LYS A 127 4.45 -19.29 -2.46
CA LYS A 127 5.41 -20.17 -1.78
C LYS A 127 5.31 -21.59 -2.36
N LYS A 128 6.39 -22.36 -2.22
CA LYS A 128 6.39 -23.79 -2.58
C LYS A 128 5.22 -24.50 -1.87
N LEU A 129 4.54 -25.37 -2.61
CA LEU A 129 3.38 -26.11 -2.13
C LEU A 129 3.81 -27.10 -1.04
N THR A 130 3.70 -26.67 0.21
CA THR A 130 3.95 -27.46 1.42
C THR A 130 2.64 -27.69 2.15
N PHE A 131 2.57 -28.66 3.07
CA PHE A 131 1.37 -28.88 3.87
C PHE A 131 0.95 -27.60 4.64
N LYS A 132 1.91 -26.84 5.19
CA LYS A 132 1.66 -25.53 5.80
C LYS A 132 1.04 -24.53 4.80
N ALA A 133 1.54 -24.49 3.56
CA ALA A 133 0.96 -23.63 2.52
C ALA A 133 -0.47 -24.04 2.15
N PHE A 134 -0.76 -25.34 2.05
CA PHE A 134 -2.11 -25.84 1.79
C PHE A 134 -3.10 -25.43 2.89
N ILE A 135 -2.73 -25.61 4.16
CA ILE A 135 -3.54 -25.15 5.30
C ILE A 135 -3.77 -23.64 5.26
N ASN A 136 -2.73 -22.85 4.93
CA ASN A 136 -2.87 -21.40 4.80
C ASN A 136 -3.83 -21.01 3.67
N ILE A 137 -3.79 -21.70 2.52
CA ILE A 137 -4.74 -21.48 1.42
C ILE A 137 -6.18 -21.74 1.90
N PHE A 138 -6.41 -22.87 2.56
CA PHE A 138 -7.72 -23.22 3.10
C PHE A 138 -8.21 -22.16 4.11
N LEU A 139 -7.35 -21.73 5.03
CA LEU A 139 -7.67 -20.71 6.01
C LEU A 139 -8.01 -19.37 5.35
N VAL A 140 -7.26 -18.92 4.35
CA VAL A 140 -7.55 -17.66 3.64
C VAL A 140 -8.90 -17.72 2.93
N ILE A 141 -9.21 -18.85 2.29
CA ILE A 141 -10.52 -19.07 1.66
C ILE A 141 -11.64 -19.06 2.72
N PHE A 142 -11.43 -19.75 3.84
CA PHE A 142 -12.38 -19.77 4.95
C PHE A 142 -12.61 -18.38 5.56
N TYR A 143 -11.56 -17.59 5.74
CA TYR A 143 -11.66 -16.20 6.17
C TYR A 143 -12.46 -15.34 5.19
N GLU A 144 -12.31 -15.57 3.89
CA GLU A 144 -13.10 -14.85 2.88
C GLU A 144 -14.60 -15.17 3.00
N PHE A 145 -14.97 -16.41 3.33
CA PHE A 145 -16.36 -16.77 3.63
C PHE A 145 -16.89 -16.07 4.90
N ILE A 146 -16.08 -15.99 5.97
CA ILE A 146 -16.45 -15.23 7.17
C ILE A 146 -16.68 -13.74 6.83
N PHE A 147 -15.87 -13.19 5.93
CA PHE A 147 -15.97 -11.79 5.52
C PHE A 147 -17.03 -11.49 4.46
N LEU A 148 -17.89 -12.46 4.11
CA LEU A 148 -18.90 -12.28 3.07
C LEU A 148 -19.90 -11.15 3.36
N PHE A 149 -20.17 -10.85 4.64
CA PHE A 149 -21.05 -9.76 5.08
C PHE A 149 -20.27 -8.51 5.57
N SER A 150 -18.96 -8.49 5.34
CA SER A 150 -18.05 -7.43 5.77
C SER A 150 -17.41 -6.71 4.59
N LYS A 151 -16.88 -5.51 4.84
CA LYS A 151 -16.02 -4.79 3.90
C LYS A 151 -14.63 -5.42 3.81
N LYS A 152 -14.23 -6.19 4.82
CA LYS A 152 -12.92 -6.84 4.88
C LYS A 152 -12.79 -7.90 3.78
N SER A 153 -11.55 -8.17 3.38
CA SER A 153 -11.20 -9.23 2.44
C SER A 153 -9.75 -9.62 2.69
N ALA A 154 -9.49 -10.91 2.74
CA ALA A 154 -8.13 -11.45 2.84
C ALA A 154 -7.59 -11.80 1.45
N LEU A 155 -8.49 -12.17 0.52
CA LEU A 155 -8.13 -12.68 -0.80
C LEU A 155 -8.23 -11.60 -1.89
N ILE A 156 -9.34 -10.87 -1.95
CA ILE A 156 -9.56 -9.81 -2.95
C ILE A 156 -8.86 -8.54 -2.48
N ASP A 157 -8.15 -7.86 -3.40
CA ASP A 157 -7.32 -6.70 -3.08
C ASP A 157 -6.42 -6.96 -1.85
N SER A 158 -5.76 -8.11 -1.80
CA SER A 158 -5.16 -8.65 -0.57
C SER A 158 -4.36 -7.58 0.21
N PRO A 159 -4.55 -7.50 1.55
CA PRO A 159 -3.78 -6.60 2.39
C PRO A 159 -2.31 -7.04 2.48
N LEU A 160 -1.48 -6.22 3.13
CA LEU A 160 -0.14 -6.65 3.54
C LEU A 160 -0.22 -7.83 4.51
N SER A 161 0.71 -8.76 4.37
CA SER A 161 0.98 -9.79 5.38
C SER A 161 1.79 -9.20 6.53
N THR A 162 1.94 -9.93 7.65
CA THR A 162 2.83 -9.53 8.74
C THR A 162 4.26 -9.30 8.25
N ASN A 163 4.78 -10.18 7.40
CA ASN A 163 6.08 -10.00 6.75
C ASN A 163 6.12 -8.75 5.88
N GLY A 164 5.04 -8.46 5.15
CA GLY A 164 4.94 -7.24 4.35
C GLY A 164 4.99 -5.97 5.19
N ILE A 165 4.38 -6.00 6.38
CA ILE A 165 4.46 -4.88 7.33
C ILE A 165 5.90 -4.72 7.83
N ILE A 166 6.57 -5.81 8.19
CA ILE A 166 7.99 -5.80 8.59
C ILE A 166 8.87 -5.25 7.46
N GLN A 167 8.70 -5.70 6.23
CA GLN A 167 9.46 -5.22 5.06
C GLN A 167 9.24 -3.71 4.81
N SER A 168 8.02 -3.20 5.03
CA SER A 168 7.75 -1.75 4.96
C SER A 168 8.42 -0.98 6.10
N LEU A 169 8.48 -1.55 7.31
CA LEU A 169 9.19 -0.95 8.44
C LEU A 169 10.70 -0.95 8.21
N GLU A 170 11.27 -2.03 7.68
CA GLU A 170 12.67 -2.10 7.26
C GLU A 170 13.01 -1.00 6.25
N LEU A 171 12.15 -0.82 5.23
CA LEU A 171 12.31 0.26 4.27
C LEU A 171 12.22 1.63 4.97
N SER A 172 11.29 1.81 5.90
CA SER A 172 11.21 3.05 6.68
C SER A 172 12.47 3.31 7.50
N ASN A 173 13.07 2.27 8.07
CA ASN A 173 14.31 2.35 8.84
C ASN A 173 15.50 2.68 7.95
N PHE A 174 15.62 2.04 6.79
CA PHE A 174 16.64 2.35 5.78
C PHE A 174 16.59 3.83 5.38
N LEU A 175 15.39 4.37 5.17
CA LEU A 175 15.20 5.80 4.87
C LEU A 175 15.54 6.72 6.05
N GLN A 176 15.77 6.20 7.26
CA GLN A 176 16.05 6.99 8.47
C GLN A 176 17.48 6.84 9.00
N GLU A 177 18.35 6.08 8.32
CA GLU A 177 19.67 5.67 8.85
C GLU A 177 20.59 6.83 9.31
N GLU A 178 20.33 8.07 8.92
CA GLU A 178 21.02 9.25 9.46
C GLU A 178 20.76 9.56 10.95
N LYS A 179 19.65 9.12 11.55
CA LYS A 179 19.38 9.47 12.97
C LYS A 179 20.27 8.75 13.97
N LYS A 180 20.95 7.67 13.59
CA LYS A 180 21.76 6.86 14.54
C LYS A 180 23.15 7.45 14.82
N ASN A 181 23.74 8.21 13.89
CA ASN A 181 25.17 8.55 13.99
C ASN A 181 25.48 9.98 14.44
N LYS A 182 24.49 10.84 14.72
CA LYS A 182 24.74 12.23 15.17
C LYS A 182 24.21 12.59 16.55
N ASN A 183 23.29 11.82 17.12
CA ASN A 183 22.74 12.07 18.46
C ASN A 183 22.64 10.76 19.24
N GLY A 184 23.59 10.52 20.15
CA GLY A 184 23.63 9.35 21.04
C GLY A 184 22.47 9.21 22.03
N ASN A 185 21.34 9.89 21.83
CA ASN A 185 20.04 9.58 22.42
C ASN A 185 18.97 10.51 21.84
N LYS A 186 18.09 9.97 20.98
CA LYS A 186 16.65 10.27 20.91
C LYS A 186 16.04 9.39 19.82
N HIS A 187 15.47 8.27 20.29
CA HIS A 187 14.58 7.40 19.53
C HIS A 187 13.48 8.25 18.85
N CYS A 188 13.51 8.35 17.52
CA CYS A 188 12.27 8.49 16.74
C CYS A 188 11.90 7.12 16.20
N SER A 189 11.74 6.15 17.10
CA SER A 189 10.94 4.97 16.80
C SER A 189 9.52 5.44 16.49
N VAL A 190 8.98 5.06 15.34
CA VAL A 190 7.58 4.61 15.30
C VAL A 190 7.40 3.78 16.55
N PRO A 191 6.47 4.05 17.51
CA PRO A 191 6.45 3.33 18.77
C PRO A 191 6.23 1.84 18.51
N ILE A 192 7.35 1.15 18.39
CA ILE A 192 7.52 -0.28 18.43
C ILE A 192 7.47 -0.54 19.92
N ASN A 193 6.39 -1.15 20.41
CA ASN A 193 6.54 -1.98 21.61
C ASN A 193 7.72 -2.89 21.31
N GLN A 194 8.83 -2.75 22.03
CA GLN A 194 10.09 -3.44 21.75
C GLN A 194 9.82 -4.93 21.49
N ILE A 195 10.00 -5.37 20.25
CA ILE A 195 10.02 -6.79 19.88
C ILE A 195 11.48 -7.11 19.61
N ASP A 196 12.06 -7.87 20.52
CA ASP A 196 13.41 -8.39 20.41
C ASP A 196 13.39 -9.55 19.40
N PHE A 197 14.10 -9.38 18.29
CA PHE A 197 14.11 -10.33 17.17
C PHE A 197 15.20 -11.38 17.37
N SER A 198 14.87 -12.46 18.08
CA SER A 198 15.60 -13.73 18.01
C SER A 198 14.71 -14.82 17.39
N ASP A 199 15.31 -15.72 16.61
CA ASP A 199 14.61 -16.76 15.84
C ASP A 199 13.80 -17.74 16.72
N GLU A 200 14.11 -17.83 18.02
CA GLU A 200 13.32 -18.59 18.99
C GLU A 200 11.98 -17.91 19.36
N ASN A 201 11.91 -16.58 19.30
CA ASN A 201 10.69 -15.83 19.65
C ASN A 201 9.67 -15.80 18.51
N VAL A 202 10.08 -15.95 17.24
CA VAL A 202 9.14 -16.05 16.10
C VAL A 202 8.24 -17.28 16.23
N LYS A 203 8.78 -18.41 16.70
CA LYS A 203 8.00 -19.61 17.05
C LYS A 203 7.09 -19.39 18.26
N LYS A 204 7.54 -18.61 19.25
CA LYS A 204 6.73 -18.23 20.42
C LYS A 204 5.58 -17.30 20.04
N TYR A 205 5.75 -16.44 19.04
CA TYR A 205 4.71 -15.56 18.52
C TYR A 205 3.65 -16.30 17.69
N GLU A 206 4.03 -17.30 16.87
CA GLU A 206 3.06 -18.19 16.20
C GLU A 206 2.15 -18.91 17.23
N ASN A 207 2.72 -19.35 18.37
CA ASN A 207 1.97 -20.00 19.45
C ASN A 207 1.16 -19.02 20.32
N SER A 208 1.64 -17.79 20.53
CA SER A 208 0.93 -16.78 21.33
C SER A 208 -0.29 -16.17 20.62
N LEU A 209 -0.33 -16.20 19.28
CA LEU A 209 -1.48 -15.71 18.50
C LEU A 209 -2.70 -16.65 18.62
N GLU A 210 -2.48 -17.92 18.96
CA GLU A 210 -3.54 -18.85 19.36
C GLU A 210 -4.03 -18.59 20.79
N MET A 211 -3.17 -18.17 21.73
CA MET A 211 -3.56 -17.86 23.11
C MET A 211 -4.20 -16.47 23.31
N ILE A 212 -3.89 -15.47 22.48
CA ILE A 212 -4.49 -14.13 22.55
C ILE A 212 -5.99 -14.16 22.17
N LYS A 213 -6.49 -15.24 21.55
CA LYS A 213 -7.93 -15.46 21.36
C LYS A 213 -8.69 -15.87 22.64
N MET A 214 -8.01 -16.15 23.75
CA MET A 214 -8.65 -16.65 24.99
C MET A 214 -8.48 -15.78 26.24
N GLN A 215 -7.73 -14.67 26.22
CA GLN A 215 -7.59 -13.80 27.40
C GLN A 215 -7.86 -12.33 27.06
N GLN A 216 -9.14 -11.96 27.12
CA GLN A 216 -9.58 -10.59 27.39
C GLN A 216 -10.45 -10.58 28.64
N CYS A 217 -9.83 -10.77 29.80
CA CYS A 217 -10.36 -10.29 31.07
C CYS A 217 -9.21 -9.61 31.83
N ASP A 218 -9.56 -8.53 32.53
CA ASP A 218 -8.82 -7.86 33.61
C ASP A 218 -7.87 -6.68 33.33
N SER A 219 -8.50 -5.50 33.43
CA SER A 219 -8.27 -4.45 34.44
C SER A 219 -7.11 -3.43 34.33
N LYS A 220 -7.54 -2.16 34.31
CA LYS A 220 -7.10 -0.98 35.09
C LYS A 220 -5.60 -0.80 35.37
N ASN A 221 -5.00 0.18 34.69
CA ASN A 221 -4.23 1.24 35.39
C ASN A 221 -4.15 2.52 34.54
N ASN A 222 -4.91 3.55 34.93
CA ASN A 222 -4.92 4.87 34.30
C ASN A 222 -4.92 5.89 35.43
N ASN A 223 -3.74 6.39 35.82
CA ASN A 223 -3.59 7.69 36.49
C ASN A 223 -2.15 8.23 36.56
N PHE A 224 -1.13 7.56 36.01
CA PHE A 224 0.25 8.04 36.09
C PHE A 224 0.74 8.87 34.87
N ILE A 225 -0.06 9.02 33.81
CA ILE A 225 0.41 9.58 32.52
C ILE A 225 -0.04 11.04 32.30
N LYS A 226 -0.95 11.57 33.13
CA LYS A 226 -1.56 12.88 32.85
C LYS A 226 -0.64 14.08 33.10
N ASN A 227 0.36 13.95 33.97
CA ASN A 227 1.20 15.09 34.37
C ASN A 227 2.53 15.21 33.61
N LYS A 228 2.88 14.25 32.73
CA LYS A 228 4.13 14.31 31.93
C LYS A 228 3.92 14.80 30.49
N VAL A 229 2.67 15.12 30.12
CA VAL A 229 2.29 15.50 28.74
C VAL A 229 2.21 17.03 28.56
N SER A 230 2.03 17.81 29.63
CA SER A 230 2.00 19.27 29.55
C SER A 230 3.39 19.90 29.37
N GLU A 231 4.46 19.27 29.88
CA GLU A 231 5.83 19.80 29.72
C GLU A 231 6.44 19.47 28.35
N ASN A 232 6.08 18.35 27.73
CA ASN A 232 6.66 17.94 26.44
C ASN A 232 6.09 18.69 25.20
N ILE A 233 4.99 19.44 25.34
CA ILE A 233 4.41 20.23 24.23
C ILE A 233 5.01 21.63 24.15
N ALA A 234 5.55 22.16 25.25
CA ALA A 234 6.21 23.47 25.28
C ALA A 234 7.64 23.40 24.67
N ASP A 235 8.35 22.30 24.89
CA ASP A 235 9.75 22.14 24.45
C ASP A 235 9.92 21.70 22.99
N MET A 236 8.83 21.37 22.28
CA MET A 236 8.87 20.98 20.86
C MET A 236 8.62 22.16 19.90
N LYS A 237 8.50 23.38 20.41
CA LYS A 237 8.35 24.61 19.62
C LYS A 237 9.66 25.33 19.30
N ASN A 238 10.77 24.93 19.90
CA ASN A 238 12.07 25.51 19.61
C ASN A 238 12.97 24.50 18.90
N THR A 239 13.64 25.01 17.85
CA THR A 239 14.68 24.36 17.05
C THR A 239 14.17 23.43 15.94
N TYR A 240 13.56 24.01 14.91
CA TYR A 240 14.05 23.95 13.52
C TYR A 240 13.22 24.93 12.70
N ASP A 241 13.82 26.07 12.39
CA ASP A 241 13.28 27.04 11.43
C ASP A 241 12.90 26.33 10.12
N ILE A 242 11.63 26.42 9.79
CA ILE A 242 11.02 25.93 8.54
C ILE A 242 11.53 26.73 7.33
N ASN A 243 12.34 27.77 7.55
CA ASN A 243 12.84 28.69 6.54
C ASN A 243 14.21 28.32 5.92
N ASN A 244 14.81 27.18 6.28
CA ASN A 244 16.08 26.71 5.72
C ASN A 244 15.94 25.42 4.89
N LEU A 245 15.05 25.41 3.90
CA LEU A 245 15.40 24.71 2.66
C LEU A 245 16.63 25.46 2.15
N LYS A 246 17.82 24.84 2.22
CA LYS A 246 19.03 25.44 1.67
C LYS A 246 18.73 25.85 0.23
N ASN A 247 18.74 27.16 -0.01
CA ASN A 247 18.88 27.78 -1.32
C ASN A 247 20.29 27.50 -1.83
N ASP A 248 20.62 26.22 -2.06
CA ASP A 248 21.58 25.92 -3.10
C ASP A 248 20.73 25.80 -4.37
N ASP A 249 21.05 26.61 -5.38
CA ASP A 249 20.49 26.55 -6.74
C ASP A 249 20.85 25.20 -7.41
N ASP A 250 20.46 24.08 -6.81
CA ASP A 250 20.52 22.75 -7.39
C ASP A 250 19.40 22.65 -8.42
N HIS A 251 19.56 23.40 -9.52
CA HIS A 251 18.78 23.23 -10.74
C HIS A 251 18.75 21.73 -11.05
N TYR A 252 17.54 21.19 -11.24
CA TYR A 252 17.35 19.78 -11.53
C TYR A 252 18.25 19.35 -12.69
N ASP A 253 19.09 18.36 -12.43
CA ASP A 253 19.97 17.74 -13.41
C ASP A 253 19.82 16.23 -13.31
N HIS A 254 19.13 15.66 -14.29
CA HIS A 254 18.83 14.24 -14.39
C HIS A 254 20.09 13.37 -14.39
N LYS A 255 21.24 13.85 -14.91
CA LYS A 255 22.49 13.10 -14.92
C LYS A 255 23.17 13.10 -13.56
N LYS A 256 23.13 14.24 -12.86
CA LYS A 256 23.66 14.34 -11.48
C LYS A 256 22.86 13.44 -10.53
N ILE A 257 21.53 13.43 -10.65
CA ILE A 257 20.66 12.65 -9.75
C ILE A 257 20.97 11.15 -9.80
N ILE A 258 21.16 10.58 -10.99
CA ILE A 258 21.49 9.14 -11.12
C ILE A 258 22.81 8.79 -10.44
N ASN A 259 23.76 9.72 -10.39
CA ASN A 259 25.12 9.51 -9.87
C ASN A 259 25.28 9.90 -8.39
N LEU A 260 24.21 10.27 -7.69
CA LEU A 260 24.24 10.63 -6.27
C LEU A 260 24.72 9.48 -5.38
N SER A 261 25.29 9.77 -4.22
CA SER A 261 25.53 8.71 -3.23
C SER A 261 24.21 8.07 -2.74
N ILE A 262 24.26 6.86 -2.18
CA ILE A 262 23.07 6.21 -1.59
C ILE A 262 22.42 7.12 -0.55
N LYS A 263 23.24 7.81 0.24
CA LYS A 263 22.81 8.79 1.22
C LYS A 263 22.03 9.94 0.58
N GLU A 264 22.57 10.55 -0.47
CA GLU A 264 21.87 11.63 -1.16
C GLU A 264 20.58 11.17 -1.83
N HIS A 265 20.52 9.92 -2.33
CA HIS A 265 19.25 9.34 -2.78
C HIS A 265 18.23 9.23 -1.64
N ILE A 266 18.64 8.85 -0.43
CA ILE A 266 17.78 8.86 0.76
C ILE A 266 17.30 10.30 1.06
N ASP A 267 18.15 11.31 0.89
CA ASP A 267 17.77 12.71 1.07
C ASP A 267 16.73 13.17 0.03
N VAL A 268 16.84 12.71 -1.23
CA VAL A 268 15.79 12.91 -2.25
C VAL A 268 14.48 12.22 -1.83
N LEU A 269 14.56 10.95 -1.42
CA LEU A 269 13.40 10.16 -0.99
C LEU A 269 12.73 10.71 0.28
N ASN A 270 13.46 11.45 1.12
CA ASN A 270 12.91 12.12 2.30
C ASN A 270 12.47 13.57 2.06
N LYS A 271 12.52 14.06 0.81
CA LYS A 271 12.20 15.45 0.46
C LYS A 271 13.09 16.47 1.19
N LEU A 272 14.37 16.14 1.35
CA LEU A 272 15.37 17.03 1.95
C LEU A 272 16.15 17.81 0.90
N LYS A 273 16.32 17.26 -0.31
CA LYS A 273 17.10 17.88 -1.41
C LYS A 273 16.23 18.41 -2.56
N TYR A 274 15.23 17.64 -2.99
CA TYR A 274 14.37 18.00 -4.14
C TYR A 274 12.89 17.82 -3.83
N ASN A 275 12.06 18.61 -4.50
CA ASN A 275 10.63 18.36 -4.57
C ASN A 275 10.36 17.09 -5.39
N SER A 276 9.43 16.27 -4.90
CA SER A 276 9.00 15.06 -5.60
C SER A 276 7.54 14.76 -5.34
N VAL A 277 6.93 13.98 -6.23
CA VAL A 277 5.52 13.56 -6.15
C VAL A 277 5.43 12.09 -5.75
N LEU A 278 4.59 11.78 -4.75
CA LEU A 278 4.30 10.41 -4.32
C LEU A 278 3.13 9.83 -5.11
N LEU A 279 3.39 8.76 -5.87
CA LEU A 279 2.39 8.02 -6.63
C LEU A 279 2.26 6.59 -6.08
N CYS A 280 1.05 6.03 -6.12
CA CYS A 280 0.86 4.61 -5.86
C CYS A 280 -0.34 4.04 -6.63
N SER A 281 -0.39 2.71 -6.79
CA SER A 281 -1.60 2.05 -7.28
C SER A 281 -2.73 2.10 -6.25
N ASP A 282 -3.96 1.85 -6.70
CA ASP A 282 -5.15 1.81 -5.84
C ASP A 282 -5.34 0.47 -5.09
N LEU A 283 -4.38 -0.44 -5.20
CA LEU A 283 -4.38 -1.71 -4.47
C LEU A 283 -3.90 -1.50 -3.03
N ARG A 284 -4.61 -2.11 -2.07
CA ARG A 284 -4.39 -1.91 -0.63
C ARG A 284 -2.95 -2.14 -0.21
N ARG A 285 -2.31 -3.21 -0.71
CA ARG A 285 -0.91 -3.52 -0.38
C ARG A 285 0.07 -2.40 -0.75
N THR A 286 -0.18 -1.71 -1.85
CA THR A 286 0.71 -0.66 -2.37
C THR A 286 0.53 0.62 -1.57
N ILE A 287 -0.73 1.02 -1.37
CA ILE A 287 -1.11 2.13 -0.50
C ILE A 287 -0.52 1.93 0.91
N SER A 288 -0.74 0.75 1.49
CA SER A 288 -0.24 0.38 2.82
C SER A 288 1.29 0.47 2.89
N SER A 289 1.98 -0.06 1.88
CA SER A 289 3.44 -0.03 1.82
C SER A 289 3.98 1.40 1.78
N CYS A 290 3.35 2.27 0.97
CA CYS A 290 3.69 3.68 0.88
C CYS A 290 3.53 4.37 2.24
N PHE A 291 2.37 4.24 2.88
CA PHE A 291 2.09 4.91 4.15
C PHE A 291 3.00 4.46 5.29
N ILE A 292 3.28 3.16 5.42
CA ILE A 292 4.18 2.66 6.48
C ILE A 292 5.60 3.14 6.21
N SER A 293 6.09 2.97 4.98
CA SER A 293 7.49 3.24 4.65
C SER A 293 7.81 4.74 4.74
N PHE A 294 6.89 5.59 4.28
CA PHE A 294 7.05 7.04 4.19
C PHE A 294 6.31 7.80 5.31
N TYR A 295 5.89 7.11 6.38
CA TYR A 295 5.09 7.71 7.47
C TYR A 295 5.68 9.03 7.98
N ASN A 296 6.97 9.06 8.27
CA ASN A 296 7.66 10.25 8.78
C ASN A 296 7.65 11.41 7.78
N ARG A 297 7.90 11.13 6.49
CA ARG A 297 7.87 12.13 5.43
C ARG A 297 6.46 12.69 5.24
N ILE A 298 5.46 11.82 5.13
CA ILE A 298 4.05 12.20 4.95
C ILE A 298 3.57 13.03 6.14
N ASN A 299 3.89 12.61 7.36
CA ASN A 299 3.48 13.32 8.57
C ASN A 299 4.19 14.68 8.72
N LYS A 300 5.50 14.75 8.42
CA LYS A 300 6.30 15.98 8.51
C LYS A 300 5.83 17.04 7.52
N PHE A 301 5.59 16.66 6.26
CA PHE A 301 5.29 17.60 5.18
C PHE A 301 3.81 17.67 4.83
N ASN A 302 2.96 16.88 5.49
CA ASN A 302 1.53 16.75 5.16
C ASN A 302 1.29 16.49 3.66
N GLU A 303 2.13 15.65 3.07
CA GLU A 303 2.23 15.48 1.62
C GLU A 303 1.07 14.66 1.05
N SER A 304 0.60 15.01 -0.14
CA SER A 304 -0.42 14.23 -0.83
C SER A 304 0.19 13.01 -1.52
N ILE A 305 -0.49 11.87 -1.42
CA ILE A 305 -0.21 10.65 -2.18
C ILE A 305 -1.27 10.54 -3.26
N TYR A 306 -0.82 10.54 -4.52
CA TYR A 306 -1.71 10.40 -5.65
C TYR A 306 -1.88 8.93 -6.02
N VAL A 307 -3.12 8.47 -6.06
CA VAL A 307 -3.50 7.10 -6.36
C VAL A 307 -3.92 7.01 -7.82
N LEU A 308 -3.20 6.21 -8.61
CA LEU A 308 -3.44 6.00 -10.04
C LEU A 308 -3.85 4.56 -10.31
N ASN A 309 -5.02 4.35 -10.94
CA ASN A 309 -5.47 3.04 -11.41
C ASN A 309 -4.56 2.48 -12.53
N SER A 310 -3.88 3.35 -13.28
CA SER A 310 -2.90 2.98 -14.31
C SER A 310 -1.68 2.22 -13.77
N LEU A 311 -1.40 2.34 -12.47
CA LEU A 311 -0.32 1.63 -11.78
C LEU A 311 -0.72 0.25 -11.23
N GLN A 312 -1.96 -0.21 -11.45
CA GLN A 312 -2.42 -1.52 -10.98
C GLN A 312 -1.60 -2.68 -11.53
N GLU A 313 -1.49 -3.76 -10.75
CA GLU A 313 -0.84 -4.98 -11.21
C GLU A 313 -1.59 -5.62 -12.38
N ILE A 314 -0.85 -5.98 -13.43
CA ILE A 314 -1.40 -6.53 -14.67
C ILE A 314 -1.60 -8.03 -14.50
N SER A 315 -2.64 -8.43 -13.77
CA SER A 315 -2.95 -9.83 -13.48
C SER A 315 -4.45 -10.10 -13.43
N ARG A 316 -4.81 -11.36 -13.74
CA ARG A 316 -6.17 -11.91 -13.62
C ARG A 316 -6.56 -12.26 -12.19
N ASN A 317 -5.61 -12.26 -11.27
CA ASN A 317 -5.83 -12.73 -9.91
C ASN A 317 -6.80 -11.79 -9.15
N PRO A 318 -7.63 -12.33 -8.24
CA PRO A 318 -8.55 -11.55 -7.42
C PRO A 318 -7.86 -10.49 -6.53
N ASP A 319 -6.61 -10.74 -6.12
CA ASP A 319 -5.84 -9.78 -5.33
C ASP A 319 -5.47 -8.51 -6.11
N CYS A 320 -5.69 -8.49 -7.42
CA CYS A 320 -5.47 -7.37 -8.31
C CYS A 320 -6.78 -6.65 -8.69
N VAL A 321 -7.85 -6.86 -7.94
CA VAL A 321 -9.13 -6.14 -8.08
C VAL A 321 -9.29 -5.18 -6.89
N PRO A 322 -9.20 -3.86 -7.07
CA PRO A 322 -9.23 -2.91 -5.95
C PRO A 322 -10.62 -2.83 -5.33
N LEU A 323 -10.69 -2.88 -4.00
CA LEU A 323 -11.96 -2.69 -3.27
C LEU A 323 -12.39 -1.22 -3.24
N LEU A 324 -11.44 -0.30 -3.37
CA LEU A 324 -11.67 1.15 -3.36
C LEU A 324 -12.79 1.56 -4.33
N LYS A 325 -12.80 0.98 -5.54
CA LYS A 325 -13.80 1.24 -6.58
C LYS A 325 -15.22 0.79 -6.23
N PHE A 326 -15.37 -0.24 -5.39
CA PHE A 326 -16.67 -0.81 -5.05
C PHE A 326 -17.28 -0.16 -3.81
N TYR A 327 -16.44 0.28 -2.88
CA TYR A 327 -16.89 0.87 -1.61
C TYR A 327 -16.74 2.40 -1.57
N ASN A 328 -16.14 3.01 -2.61
CA ASN A 328 -15.81 4.44 -2.69
C ASN A 328 -15.05 4.96 -1.44
N LYS A 329 -14.35 4.06 -0.75
CA LYS A 329 -13.59 4.35 0.46
C LYS A 329 -12.44 3.36 0.54
N TYR A 330 -11.28 3.83 0.99
CA TYR A 330 -10.19 2.95 1.37
C TYR A 330 -10.64 2.06 2.53
N ILE A 331 -10.48 0.75 2.35
CA ILE A 331 -10.79 -0.24 3.38
C ILE A 331 -9.50 -0.49 4.12
N THR A 332 -9.41 0.05 5.33
CA THR A 332 -8.22 -0.08 6.16
C THR A 332 -7.92 -1.54 6.40
N THR A 333 -6.64 -1.86 6.28
CA THR A 333 -6.07 -3.11 6.78
C THR A 333 -5.76 -2.90 8.27
N ASP A 334 -5.34 -3.94 8.98
CA ASP A 334 -5.01 -3.83 10.41
C ASP A 334 -3.73 -2.97 10.68
N ILE A 335 -3.32 -2.11 9.74
CA ILE A 335 -2.28 -1.06 9.89
C ILE A 335 -2.54 -0.16 11.08
N GLU A 336 -3.81 0.08 11.45
CA GLU A 336 -4.17 0.88 12.62
C GLU A 336 -3.53 0.35 13.91
N ASN A 337 -3.15 -0.94 13.94
CA ASN A 337 -2.41 -1.53 15.06
C ASN A 337 -0.91 -1.20 15.04
N PHE A 338 -0.36 -0.87 13.87
CA PHE A 338 1.08 -0.64 13.64
C PHE A 338 1.45 0.84 13.56
N LEU A 339 0.52 1.67 13.12
CA LEU A 339 0.70 3.12 13.03
C LEU A 339 -0.24 3.81 14.04
N HIS A 340 0.15 4.99 14.54
CA HIS A 340 -0.63 5.73 15.55
C HIS A 340 -2.12 5.88 15.20
N LYS A 341 -2.98 6.07 16.23
CA LYS A 341 -4.46 6.17 16.11
C LYS A 341 -4.99 7.20 15.09
N ASP A 342 -4.15 8.07 14.55
CA ASP A 342 -4.49 9.09 13.56
C ASP A 342 -4.36 8.63 12.10
N VAL A 343 -4.08 7.36 11.85
CA VAL A 343 -3.82 6.83 10.51
C VAL A 343 -5.02 6.94 9.59
N GLU A 344 -6.24 6.64 10.05
CA GLU A 344 -7.43 6.81 9.20
C GLU A 344 -7.62 8.29 8.80
N ARG A 345 -7.24 9.22 9.69
CA ARG A 345 -7.29 10.67 9.41
C ARG A 345 -6.24 11.07 8.37
N LEU A 346 -5.00 10.58 8.53
CA LEU A 346 -3.93 10.82 7.55
C LEU A 346 -4.29 10.20 6.19
N PHE A 347 -4.78 8.97 6.16
CA PHE A 347 -5.25 8.33 4.92
C PHE A 347 -6.27 9.19 4.18
N LYS A 348 -7.31 9.68 4.87
CA LYS A 348 -8.34 10.53 4.26
C LYS A 348 -7.82 11.87 3.81
N LYS A 349 -6.86 12.44 4.53
CA LYS A 349 -6.30 13.77 4.25
C LYS A 349 -5.30 13.74 3.09
N ASN A 350 -4.48 12.70 3.03
CA ASN A 350 -3.31 12.64 2.17
C ASN A 350 -3.57 11.88 0.87
N ILE A 351 -4.54 10.96 0.78
CA ILE A 351 -4.87 10.29 -0.48
C ILE A 351 -5.65 11.21 -1.43
N LYS A 352 -5.16 11.37 -2.64
CA LYS A 352 -5.86 11.97 -3.78
C LYS A 352 -6.01 10.94 -4.88
N ILE A 353 -7.25 10.61 -5.26
CA ILE A 353 -7.50 9.67 -6.35
C ILE A 353 -7.43 10.44 -7.67
N ALA A 354 -6.49 10.06 -8.54
CA ALA A 354 -6.41 10.55 -9.90
C ALA A 354 -6.75 9.38 -10.83
N SER A 355 -8.03 9.29 -11.22
CA SER A 355 -8.48 8.28 -12.18
C SER A 355 -8.21 8.77 -13.59
N THR A 356 -7.49 7.98 -14.38
CA THR A 356 -7.37 8.19 -15.82
C THR A 356 -8.28 7.21 -16.55
N SER A 357 -8.85 7.65 -17.67
CA SER A 357 -9.89 6.94 -18.43
C SER A 357 -9.43 6.44 -19.79
N SER A 358 -8.12 6.34 -20.07
CA SER A 358 -7.67 5.98 -21.41
C SER A 358 -7.64 4.46 -21.65
N GLU A 359 -7.52 4.10 -22.92
CA GLU A 359 -7.38 2.72 -23.37
C GLU A 359 -6.03 2.10 -23.03
N ASN A 360 -5.01 2.90 -22.68
CA ASN A 360 -3.66 2.42 -22.41
C ASN A 360 -3.18 2.81 -21.00
N TYR A 361 -3.22 1.81 -20.11
CA TYR A 361 -2.89 1.97 -18.69
C TYR A 361 -1.48 2.54 -18.48
N ILE A 362 -0.46 2.06 -19.18
CA ILE A 362 0.90 2.52 -18.90
C ILE A 362 1.13 3.95 -19.42
N LEU A 363 0.57 4.29 -20.58
CA LEU A 363 0.67 5.65 -21.14
C LEU A 363 -0.04 6.68 -20.26
N ASP A 364 -1.10 6.31 -19.56
CA ASP A 364 -1.76 7.20 -18.60
C ASP A 364 -0.84 7.62 -17.45
N THR A 365 -0.04 6.68 -16.94
CA THR A 365 0.97 7.01 -15.91
C THR A 365 2.01 7.98 -16.47
N LEU A 366 2.49 7.74 -17.70
CA LEU A 366 3.46 8.63 -18.34
C LEU A 366 2.87 10.01 -18.63
N LYS A 367 1.63 10.07 -19.12
CA LYS A 367 0.91 11.33 -19.32
C LYS A 367 0.83 12.12 -18.02
N TYR A 368 0.42 11.49 -16.92
CA TYR A 368 0.40 12.14 -15.61
C TYR A 368 1.78 12.67 -15.19
N ILE A 369 2.85 11.90 -15.41
CA ILE A 369 4.22 12.26 -15.05
C ILE A 369 4.72 13.47 -15.86
N PHE A 370 4.46 13.49 -17.17
CA PHE A 370 4.95 14.54 -18.06
C PHE A 370 4.05 15.78 -18.13
N ASP A 371 2.77 15.67 -17.74
CA ASP A 371 1.88 16.82 -17.59
C ASP A 371 2.11 17.55 -16.25
N ASN A 372 2.99 17.04 -15.38
CA ASN A 372 3.29 17.60 -14.07
C ASN A 372 4.61 18.38 -14.08
N GLU A 373 4.60 19.54 -13.42
CA GLU A 373 5.75 20.46 -13.31
C GLU A 373 6.95 19.86 -12.54
N ASN A 374 6.71 18.89 -11.66
CA ASN A 374 7.78 18.26 -10.89
C ASN A 374 8.62 17.33 -11.76
N ASN A 375 9.90 17.23 -11.43
CA ASN A 375 10.85 16.40 -12.19
C ASN A 375 11.12 15.02 -11.56
N ILE A 376 10.75 14.82 -10.30
CA ILE A 376 11.01 13.59 -9.56
C ILE A 376 9.71 12.95 -9.09
N PHE A 377 9.55 11.67 -9.40
CA PHE A 377 8.39 10.87 -9.01
C PHE A 377 8.85 9.67 -8.20
N ILE A 378 8.16 9.41 -7.09
CA ILE A 378 8.37 8.23 -6.26
C ILE A 378 7.12 7.37 -6.38
N ILE A 379 7.26 6.22 -7.03
CA ILE A 379 6.15 5.38 -7.46
C ILE A 379 6.16 4.08 -6.66
N PHE A 380 5.14 3.87 -5.84
CA PHE A 380 4.86 2.55 -5.28
C PHE A 380 4.04 1.73 -6.28
N GLY A 381 4.59 0.62 -6.75
CA GLY A 381 3.98 -0.19 -7.79
C GLY A 381 4.23 -1.68 -7.63
N HIS A 382 4.05 -2.40 -8.74
CA HIS A 382 4.07 -3.87 -8.77
C HIS A 382 5.08 -4.44 -9.76
N SER A 383 5.45 -5.70 -9.56
CA SER A 383 6.52 -6.32 -10.34
C SER A 383 6.16 -6.56 -11.80
N LEU A 384 4.94 -7.04 -12.10
CA LEU A 384 4.60 -7.36 -13.49
C LEU A 384 4.30 -6.08 -14.28
N TRP A 385 3.71 -5.06 -13.65
CA TRP A 385 3.65 -3.71 -14.20
C TRP A 385 5.05 -3.18 -14.53
N PHE A 386 5.99 -3.24 -13.58
CA PHE A 386 7.38 -2.79 -13.78
C PHE A 386 8.07 -3.56 -14.91
N LEU A 387 7.92 -4.88 -14.93
CA LEU A 387 8.50 -5.74 -15.95
C LEU A 387 7.98 -5.40 -17.35
N LEU A 388 6.67 -5.11 -17.47
CA LEU A 388 6.06 -4.72 -18.74
C LEU A 388 6.51 -3.32 -19.17
N PHE A 389 6.57 -2.38 -18.22
CA PHE A 389 7.09 -1.04 -18.45
C PHE A 389 8.52 -1.08 -19.00
N PHE A 390 9.43 -1.82 -18.35
CA PHE A 390 10.81 -1.96 -18.80
C PHE A 390 10.92 -2.74 -20.11
N ASN A 391 10.12 -3.78 -20.32
CA ASN A 391 10.13 -4.51 -21.59
C ASN A 391 9.75 -3.63 -22.78
N TYR A 392 8.90 -2.64 -22.55
CA TYR A 392 8.41 -1.75 -23.60
C TYR A 392 9.33 -0.55 -23.82
N PHE A 393 9.72 0.15 -22.75
CA PHE A 393 10.43 1.44 -22.86
C PHE A 393 11.96 1.34 -22.76
N LEU A 394 12.52 0.19 -22.34
CA LEU A 394 13.97 -0.01 -22.36
C LEU A 394 14.38 -0.83 -23.58
N LYS A 395 15.05 -0.19 -24.54
CA LYS A 395 15.49 -0.85 -25.78
C LYS A 395 16.59 -1.88 -25.53
N ILE A 396 17.53 -1.58 -24.64
CA ILE A 396 18.67 -2.45 -24.37
C ILE A 396 18.32 -3.68 -23.51
N PRO A 397 19.10 -4.77 -23.60
CA PRO A 397 19.05 -5.86 -22.62
C PRO A 397 19.41 -5.36 -21.22
N HIS A 398 18.62 -5.73 -20.21
CA HIS A 398 18.88 -5.36 -18.82
C HIS A 398 18.16 -6.32 -17.86
N LYS A 399 18.73 -6.53 -16.66
CA LYS A 399 18.15 -7.41 -15.62
C LYS A 399 16.69 -7.06 -15.28
N ALA A 400 16.36 -5.78 -15.30
CA ALA A 400 15.01 -5.24 -15.06
C ALA A 400 13.92 -5.73 -16.04
N LYS A 401 14.30 -6.26 -17.22
CA LYS A 401 13.38 -6.81 -18.23
C LYS A 401 13.02 -8.27 -18.00
N THR A 402 13.81 -8.97 -17.19
CA THR A 402 13.67 -10.43 -16.99
C THR A 402 13.51 -10.83 -15.53
N HIS A 403 13.93 -10.01 -14.57
CA HIS A 403 13.90 -10.36 -13.15
C HIS A 403 12.85 -9.57 -12.38
N LYS A 404 12.24 -10.26 -11.41
CA LYS A 404 11.31 -9.65 -10.47
C LYS A 404 12.09 -8.78 -9.47
N MET A 405 11.59 -7.60 -9.17
CA MET A 405 12.11 -6.77 -8.07
C MET A 405 11.86 -7.44 -6.71
N GLN A 406 12.79 -7.35 -5.75
CA GLN A 406 12.57 -7.81 -4.37
C GLN A 406 11.47 -6.98 -3.68
N ASN A 407 10.77 -7.54 -2.69
CA ASN A 407 9.73 -6.78 -1.96
C ASN A 407 10.36 -5.52 -1.32
N SER A 408 9.70 -4.38 -1.42
CA SER A 408 10.17 -3.08 -0.88
C SER A 408 11.47 -2.55 -1.49
N SER A 409 11.96 -3.14 -2.59
CA SER A 409 13.17 -2.67 -3.28
C SER A 409 12.95 -1.31 -3.95
N ILE A 410 14.02 -0.53 -4.09
CA ILE A 410 14.05 0.77 -4.74
C ILE A 410 14.98 0.73 -5.95
N VAL A 411 14.46 1.12 -7.11
CA VAL A 411 15.23 1.33 -8.35
C VAL A 411 14.96 2.73 -8.86
N VAL A 412 16.01 3.48 -9.16
CA VAL A 412 15.94 4.80 -9.79
C VAL A 412 16.29 4.71 -11.28
N PHE A 413 15.60 5.47 -12.12
CA PHE A 413 15.89 5.58 -13.55
C PHE A 413 15.28 6.85 -14.14
N ASN A 414 15.78 7.27 -15.30
CA ASN A 414 15.24 8.39 -16.07
C ASN A 414 14.32 7.89 -17.18
N ILE A 415 13.19 8.56 -17.36
CA ILE A 415 12.29 8.38 -18.50
C ILE A 415 12.30 9.65 -19.35
N MET A 416 12.37 9.47 -20.67
CA MET A 416 12.40 10.52 -21.67
C MET A 416 11.06 10.58 -22.40
N LYS A 417 10.58 11.77 -22.73
CA LYS A 417 9.48 12.04 -23.66
C LYS A 417 10.03 12.91 -24.78
N CYS A 418 10.07 12.38 -25.99
CA CYS A 418 10.60 13.07 -27.17
C CYS A 418 9.48 13.26 -28.18
N THR A 419 9.42 14.44 -28.79
CA THR A 419 8.40 14.75 -29.79
C THR A 419 9.06 14.91 -31.15
N HIS A 420 8.69 14.06 -32.10
CA HIS A 420 9.19 14.09 -33.49
C HIS A 420 8.02 14.05 -34.44
N GLU A 421 7.91 15.02 -35.34
CA GLU A 421 6.89 15.03 -36.42
C GLU A 421 5.46 14.76 -35.91
N ASN A 422 5.06 15.41 -34.81
CA ASN A 422 3.77 15.22 -34.11
C ASN A 422 3.54 13.83 -33.50
N LYS A 423 4.56 12.97 -33.42
CA LYS A 423 4.54 11.71 -32.65
C LYS A 423 5.28 11.89 -31.33
N VAL A 424 4.68 11.37 -30.27
CA VAL A 424 5.26 11.36 -28.92
C VAL A 424 5.83 9.98 -28.64
N ASP A 425 7.12 9.94 -28.37
CA ASP A 425 7.86 8.73 -28.05
C ASP A 425 8.40 8.78 -26.63
N TYR A 426 8.34 7.65 -25.95
CA TYR A 426 8.89 7.50 -24.60
C TYR A 426 9.99 6.44 -24.60
N GLU A 427 11.05 6.68 -23.84
CA GLU A 427 12.18 5.76 -23.71
C GLU A 427 12.85 5.89 -22.34
N ILE A 428 13.22 4.76 -21.73
CA ILE A 428 14.06 4.74 -20.51
C ILE A 428 15.50 5.01 -20.94
N GLU A 429 16.14 6.01 -20.34
CA GLU A 429 17.51 6.37 -20.66
C GLU A 429 18.46 5.21 -20.31
N LYS A 430 19.19 4.72 -21.33
CA LYS A 430 20.02 3.50 -21.32
C LYS A 430 20.87 3.31 -20.04
N ASN A 431 21.58 4.35 -19.61
CA ASN A 431 22.54 4.29 -18.51
C ASN A 431 22.02 4.90 -17.20
N SER A 432 20.70 5.12 -17.10
CA SER A 432 20.11 5.78 -15.92
C SER A 432 19.67 4.82 -14.82
N ILE A 433 19.67 3.51 -15.07
CA ILE A 433 19.05 2.54 -14.16
C ILE A 433 20.01 2.19 -13.04
N ARG A 434 19.57 2.41 -11.78
CA ARG A 434 20.38 2.10 -10.60
C ARG A 434 19.54 1.51 -9.47
N VAL A 435 20.08 0.49 -8.82
CA VAL A 435 19.51 -0.11 -7.61
C VAL A 435 19.93 0.73 -6.40
N ILE A 436 18.95 1.16 -5.60
CA ILE A 436 19.19 1.92 -4.36
C ILE A 436 19.03 1.03 -3.12
N TYR A 437 18.08 0.09 -3.15
CA TYR A 437 17.80 -0.81 -2.03
C TYR A 437 17.25 -2.15 -2.52
N LYS A 438 17.81 -3.27 -2.02
CA LYS A 438 17.44 -4.69 -2.30
C LYS A 438 17.54 -5.16 -3.77
N GLY A 439 17.07 -4.38 -4.73
CA GLY A 439 17.21 -4.64 -6.17
C GLY A 439 16.31 -5.76 -6.68
N PHE A 440 16.88 -6.64 -7.50
CA PHE A 440 16.18 -7.70 -8.23
C PHE A 440 16.45 -9.07 -7.61
N ASP A 441 15.46 -9.96 -7.67
CA ASP A 441 15.62 -11.38 -7.37
C ASP A 441 16.76 -11.99 -8.22
N GLU A 442 17.35 -13.07 -7.72
CA GLU A 442 18.43 -13.79 -8.43
C GLU A 442 17.91 -14.63 -9.59
N LYS A 443 16.69 -15.16 -9.46
CA LYS A 443 16.08 -16.02 -10.48
C LYS A 443 15.33 -15.18 -11.50
N GLU A 444 15.50 -15.54 -12.77
CA GLU A 444 14.66 -15.00 -13.83
C GLU A 444 13.19 -15.27 -13.54
N TYR A 445 12.37 -14.26 -13.81
CA TYR A 445 10.93 -14.37 -13.66
C TYR A 445 10.39 -15.10 -14.90
N PHE A 446 10.22 -16.42 -14.78
CA PHE A 446 9.62 -17.22 -15.84
C PHE A 446 8.24 -16.66 -16.20
N LYS A 447 8.07 -16.31 -17.48
CA LYS A 447 6.77 -15.94 -18.07
C LYS A 447 5.84 -17.16 -17.94
N SER A 448 4.89 -17.10 -17.01
CA SER A 448 3.69 -17.95 -17.04
C SER A 448 2.63 -17.35 -17.93
#